data_AF-A0A4Q0PR03-F1
#
_entry.id   AF-A0A4Q0PR03-F1
#
_cell.length_a   1.000
_cell.length_b   1.000
_cell.length_c   1.000
_cell.angle_alpha   90.00
_cell.angle_beta   90.00
_cell.angle_gamma   90.00
#
_symmetry.space_group_name_H-M   'P 1'
#
loop_
_entity.id
_entity.type
_entity.pdbx_description
1 polymer ?
#
loop_
_entity_poly.entity_id
_entity_poly.type
_entity_poly.pdbx_seq_one_letter_code
_entity_poly.pdbx_strand_id
1 'polypeptide(L)'
;MLIDSSIKTIAEKWNIQTRPKEKMYGPFEISYSPEARIIAGFKEGVLQLNYGDKATLFIPYYIECGEQGYRVIPPRTNLIFEVELLDNRKSKK
;
A
#
# COMPACT_ATOMS: atom_id res chain seq x y z
N MET A 1 -3.90 -12.63 -6.42
CA MET A 1 -3.03 -12.00 -7.44
C MET A 1 -2.30 -10.86 -6.75
N LEU A 2 -0.97 -10.78 -6.86
CA LEU A 2 -0.19 -9.66 -6.33
C LEU A 2 -0.34 -8.48 -7.30
N ILE A 3 -0.58 -7.27 -6.78
CA ILE A 3 -0.87 -6.08 -7.60
C ILE A 3 0.25 -5.05 -7.50
N ASP A 4 0.80 -4.84 -6.31
CA ASP A 4 1.99 -4.01 -6.08
C ASP A 4 2.80 -4.57 -4.91
N SER A 5 4.11 -4.40 -4.95
CA SER A 5 5.00 -4.73 -3.84
C SER A 5 6.11 -3.70 -3.72
N SER A 6 6.27 -3.14 -2.52
CA SER A 6 7.42 -2.30 -2.16
C SER A 6 8.71 -3.11 -1.94
N ILE A 7 8.63 -4.45 -1.86
CA ILE A 7 9.76 -5.35 -1.64
C ILE A 7 10.18 -6.00 -2.96
N LYS A 8 11.42 -5.73 -3.39
CA LYS A 8 12.00 -6.23 -4.65
C LYS A 8 11.93 -7.76 -4.75
N THR A 9 12.31 -8.48 -3.69
CA THR A 9 12.31 -9.95 -3.67
C THR A 9 10.93 -10.55 -3.91
N ILE A 10 9.88 -9.91 -3.41
CA ILE A 10 8.49 -10.35 -3.63
C ILE A 10 8.08 -10.01 -5.07
N ALA A 11 8.39 -8.81 -5.55
CA ALA A 11 8.09 -8.39 -6.92
C ALA A 11 8.72 -9.34 -7.97
N GLU A 12 10.00 -9.68 -7.80
CA GLU A 12 10.73 -10.61 -8.67
C GLU A 12 10.15 -12.02 -8.63
N LYS A 13 9.84 -12.55 -7.43
CA LYS A 13 9.25 -13.88 -7.26
C LYS A 13 7.92 -14.04 -8.02
N TRP A 14 7.12 -12.98 -8.07
CA TRP A 14 5.84 -12.98 -8.75
C TRP A 14 5.92 -12.47 -10.20
N ASN A 15 7.12 -12.21 -10.73
CA ASN A 15 7.37 -11.62 -12.06
C ASN A 15 6.59 -10.31 -12.31
N ILE A 16 6.40 -9.51 -11.26
CA ILE A 16 5.70 -8.22 -11.34
C ILE A 16 6.73 -7.11 -11.22
N GLN A 17 6.93 -6.34 -12.30
CA GLN A 17 7.86 -5.22 -12.31
C GLN A 17 7.08 -3.90 -12.16
N THR A 18 6.54 -3.64 -10.97
CA THR A 18 5.73 -2.43 -10.74
C THR A 18 6.56 -1.15 -10.65
N ARG A 19 7.84 -1.24 -10.29
CA ARG A 19 8.72 -0.06 -10.13
C ARG A 19 9.96 -0.16 -11.04
N PRO A 20 10.22 0.86 -11.89
CA PRO A 20 11.28 0.81 -12.92
C PRO A 20 12.69 1.05 -12.38
N LYS A 21 12.85 1.49 -11.12
CA LYS A 21 14.16 1.76 -10.49
C LYS A 21 14.26 1.04 -9.15
N GLU A 22 15.40 0.40 -8.87
CA GLU A 22 15.64 -0.29 -7.59
C GLU A 22 15.44 0.62 -6.37
N LYS A 23 15.77 1.91 -6.48
CA LYS A 23 15.57 2.91 -5.43
C LYS A 23 14.10 3.20 -5.08
N MET A 24 13.16 2.74 -5.89
CA MET A 24 11.73 2.87 -5.61
C MET A 24 11.19 1.70 -4.78
N TYR A 25 11.94 0.60 -4.59
CA TYR A 25 11.58 -0.47 -3.65
C TYR A 25 12.09 -0.10 -2.25
N GLY A 26 11.28 0.62 -1.50
CA GLY A 26 11.58 1.07 -0.15
C GLY A 26 10.32 1.55 0.57
N PRO A 27 10.43 1.98 1.84
CA PRO A 27 9.33 2.58 2.57
C PRO A 27 8.75 3.74 1.77
N PHE A 28 7.43 3.72 1.58
CA PHE A 28 6.74 4.81 0.91
C PHE A 28 6.32 5.83 1.97
N GLU A 29 6.73 7.09 1.78
CA GLU A 29 6.34 8.19 2.66
C GLU A 29 4.91 8.62 2.32
N ILE A 30 3.97 8.25 3.19
CA ILE A 30 2.60 8.76 3.15
C ILE A 30 2.47 9.95 4.10
N SER A 31 1.83 11.02 3.63
CA SER A 31 1.39 12.07 4.54
C SER A 31 0.27 11.53 5.42
N TYR A 32 0.46 11.54 6.74
CA TYR A 32 -0.58 11.20 7.72
C TYR A 32 -1.56 12.37 7.83
N SER A 33 -2.39 12.56 6.81
CA SER A 33 -3.41 13.62 6.77
C SER A 33 -4.70 13.11 6.10
N PRO A 34 -5.89 13.61 6.50
CA PRO A 34 -7.14 13.39 5.79
C PRO A 34 -7.10 13.76 4.29
N GLU A 35 -6.23 14.70 3.87
CA GLU A 35 -6.06 15.12 2.46
C GLU A 35 -5.07 14.26 1.67
N ALA A 36 -4.49 13.23 2.27
CA ALA A 36 -3.58 12.34 1.57
C ALA A 36 -4.28 11.72 0.36
N ARG A 37 -3.64 11.78 -0.82
CA ARG A 37 -4.13 11.19 -2.07
C ARG A 37 -3.95 9.67 -2.10
N ILE A 38 -4.46 9.03 -1.07
CA ILE A 38 -4.50 7.58 -0.90
C ILE A 38 -5.97 7.14 -0.85
N ILE A 39 -6.19 5.88 -1.20
CA ILE A 39 -7.51 5.26 -1.12
C ILE A 39 -8.05 5.34 0.32
N ALA A 40 -9.33 5.68 0.48
CA ALA A 40 -9.98 5.90 1.76
C ALA A 40 -9.88 4.69 2.71
N GLY A 41 -10.05 3.46 2.21
CA GLY A 41 -9.91 2.24 3.01
C GLY A 41 -8.51 2.05 3.58
N PHE A 42 -7.47 2.49 2.85
CA PHE A 42 -6.09 2.44 3.32
C PHE A 42 -5.82 3.54 4.35
N LYS A 43 -6.38 4.73 4.11
CA LYS A 43 -6.30 5.84 5.05
C LYS A 43 -6.87 5.46 6.41
N GLU A 44 -8.10 4.96 6.45
CA GLU A 44 -8.75 4.51 7.69
C GLU A 44 -7.95 3.42 8.39
N GLY A 45 -7.45 2.45 7.62
CA GLY A 45 -6.64 1.36 8.16
C GLY A 45 -5.33 1.82 8.80
N VAL A 46 -4.61 2.74 8.15
CA VAL A 46 -3.36 3.31 8.69
C VAL A 46 -3.61 4.23 9.87
N LEU A 47 -4.72 4.99 9.88
CA LEU A 47 -5.07 5.86 11.00
C LEU A 47 -5.28 5.07 12.31
N GLN A 48 -5.60 3.78 12.23
CA GLN A 48 -5.75 2.90 13.41
C GLN A 48 -4.44 2.29 13.92
N LEU A 49 -3.32 2.45 13.20
CA LEU A 49 -2.04 1.83 13.56
C LEU A 49 -1.16 2.79 14.35
N ASN A 50 -0.37 2.24 15.27
CA ASN A 50 0.71 2.98 15.92
C ASN A 50 2.04 2.75 15.21
N TYR A 51 3.00 3.63 15.47
CA TYR A 51 4.35 3.48 14.96
C TYR A 51 4.97 2.15 15.41
N GLY A 52 5.44 1.36 14.44
CA GLY A 52 5.97 0.01 14.63
C GLY A 52 4.95 -1.10 14.44
N ASP A 53 3.66 -0.78 14.29
CA ASP A 53 2.64 -1.79 14.04
C ASP A 53 2.67 -2.30 12.60
N LYS A 54 2.47 -3.60 12.48
CA LYS A 54 2.22 -4.29 11.22
C LYS A 54 0.77 -4.75 11.18
N ALA A 55 0.07 -4.39 10.10
CA ALA A 55 -1.31 -4.80 9.92
C ALA A 55 -1.62 -5.19 8.48
N THR A 56 -2.67 -6.00 8.35
CA THR A 56 -3.21 -6.41 7.07
C THR A 56 -4.54 -5.72 6.87
N LEU A 57 -4.58 -4.76 5.95
CA LEU A 57 -5.77 -4.00 5.61
C LEU A 57 -6.53 -4.74 4.51
N PHE A 58 -7.77 -5.13 4.82
CA PHE A 58 -8.70 -5.68 3.85
C PHE A 58 -9.62 -4.57 3.35
N ILE A 59 -9.52 -4.22 2.07
CA ILE A 59 -10.29 -3.14 1.46
C ILE A 59 -11.21 -3.76 0.40
N PRO A 60 -12.51 -3.83 0.67
CA PRO A 60 -13.44 -4.41 -0.27
C PRO A 60 -13.65 -3.50 -1.50
N TYR A 61 -13.93 -4.12 -2.65
CA TYR A 61 -13.98 -3.43 -3.93
C TYR A 61 -14.98 -2.27 -3.96
N TYR A 62 -16.12 -2.40 -3.26
CA TYR A 62 -17.21 -1.42 -3.29
C TYR A 62 -16.86 -0.07 -2.65
N ILE A 63 -15.76 0.01 -1.88
CA ILE A 63 -15.32 1.25 -1.24
C ILE A 63 -14.36 2.03 -2.15
N GLU A 64 -13.54 1.34 -2.95
CA GLU A 64 -12.44 1.98 -3.69
C GLU A 64 -12.48 1.80 -5.20
N CYS A 65 -12.61 0.57 -5.69
CA CYS A 65 -12.48 0.26 -7.11
C CYS A 65 -13.84 0.11 -7.82
N GLY A 66 -14.93 -0.03 -7.04
CA GLY A 66 -16.29 -0.20 -7.53
C GLY A 66 -16.40 -1.26 -8.63
N GLU A 67 -17.38 -1.05 -9.52
CA GLU A 67 -17.62 -1.92 -10.67
C GLU A 67 -16.81 -1.54 -11.91
N GLN A 68 -16.11 -0.40 -11.89
CA GLN A 68 -15.31 0.09 -13.02
C GLN A 68 -13.82 -0.32 -12.92
N GLY A 69 -13.34 -0.71 -11.73
CA GLY A 69 -11.92 -0.93 -11.50
C GLY A 69 -11.14 0.39 -11.43
N TYR A 70 -9.85 0.32 -11.14
CA TYR A 70 -9.00 1.50 -11.04
C TYR A 70 -7.60 1.24 -11.59
N ARG A 71 -7.21 1.97 -12.65
CA ARG A 71 -5.92 1.80 -13.37
C ARG A 71 -5.66 0.34 -13.78
N VAL A 72 -4.85 -0.36 -12.99
CA VAL A 72 -4.41 -1.75 -13.22
C VAL A 72 -5.25 -2.75 -12.42
N ILE A 73 -6.16 -2.26 -11.58
CA ILE A 73 -7.00 -3.08 -10.71
C ILE A 73 -8.29 -3.42 -11.47
N PRO A 74 -8.58 -4.71 -11.70
CA PRO A 74 -9.78 -5.13 -12.39
C PRO A 74 -11.06 -4.75 -11.61
N PRO A 75 -12.20 -4.63 -12.30
CA PRO A 75 -13.48 -4.37 -11.65
C PRO A 75 -13.83 -5.45 -10.62
N ARG A 76 -14.52 -5.05 -9.53
CA ARG A 76 -14.94 -5.95 -8.44
C ARG A 76 -13.80 -6.71 -7.74
N THR A 77 -12.58 -6.15 -7.73
CA THR A 77 -11.42 -6.75 -7.06
C THR A 77 -11.28 -6.22 -5.63
N ASN A 78 -11.30 -7.13 -4.65
CA ASN A 78 -10.93 -6.80 -3.27
C ASN A 78 -9.41 -6.62 -3.17
N LEU A 79 -8.99 -5.63 -2.40
CA LEU A 79 -7.58 -5.33 -2.18
C LEU A 79 -7.16 -5.76 -0.78
N ILE A 80 -5.98 -6.37 -0.68
CA ILE A 80 -5.37 -6.73 0.59
C ILE A 80 -4.00 -6.07 0.61
N PHE A 81 -3.76 -5.25 1.62
CA PHE A 81 -2.49 -4.56 1.82
C PHE A 81 -1.86 -5.03 3.11
N GLU A 82 -0.62 -5.52 3.04
CA GLU A 82 0.21 -5.72 4.22
C GLU A 82 1.06 -4.46 4.41
N VAL A 83 0.83 -3.76 5.52
CA VAL A 83 1.48 -2.49 5.84
C VAL A 83 2.22 -2.57 7.15
N GLU A 84 3.33 -1.86 7.23
CA GLU A 84 4.09 -1.65 8.45
C GLU A 84 4.33 -0.15 8.61
N LEU A 85 3.89 0.43 9.72
CA LEU A 85 4.05 1.85 9.96
C LEU A 85 5.43 2.09 10.57
N LEU A 86 6.36 2.64 9.78
CA LEU A 86 7.70 2.94 10.26
C LEU A 86 7.76 4.33 10.91
N ASP A 87 8.43 4.42 12.05
CA ASP A 87 8.69 5.69 12.72
C ASP A 87 9.88 6.41 12.07
N ASN A 88 9.66 7.64 11.58
CA ASN A 88 10.69 8.46 10.94
C ASN A 88 11.71 9.05 11.96
N ARG A 89 11.54 8.88 13.28
CA ARG A 89 12.54 9.32 14.26
C ARG A 89 13.83 8.49 14.22
N LYS A 90 13.88 7.42 13.42
CA LYS A 90 15.12 6.66 13.17
C LYS A 90 15.93 7.11 11.94
N SER A 91 15.59 8.24 11.29
CA SER A 91 16.45 8.86 10.26
C SER A 91 17.35 9.96 10.85
N LYS A 92 18.04 9.64 11.94
CA LYS A 92 19.21 10.40 12.43
C LYS A 92 20.06 9.50 13.32
N LYS A 93 20.94 8.73 12.70
CA LYS A 93 22.18 8.29 13.35
C LYS A 93 23.30 8.23 12.32
#